data_AF-A0A0J7JYZ2-F1
#
_entry.id   AF-A0A0J7JYZ2-F1
#
_cell.length_a   1.000
_cell.length_b   1.000
_cell.length_c   1.000
_cell.angle_alpha   90.00
_cell.angle_beta   90.00
_cell.angle_gamma   90.00
#
_symmetry.space_group_name_H-M   'P 1'
#
loop_
_entity.id
_entity.type
_entity.pdbx_description
1 polymer ?
#
loop_
_entity_poly.entity_id
_entity_poly.type
_entity_poly.pdbx_seq_one_letter_code
_entity_poly.pdbx_strand_id
1 'polypeptide(L)'
;MIQVSLELLWRRMNDVYLLEERFQQLPWQAIICGLAYTGPVTDISTWPKETNDLCRLLLKGHRGWIKIVHPLRREAALGKLEVQPKNSPNSTYNARDTSR
;
A
#
# COMPACT_ATOMS: atom_id res chain seq x y z
N MET A 1 16.45 4.85 1.94
CA MET A 1 15.19 4.32 1.35
C MET A 1 14.27 3.94 2.50
N ILE A 2 13.21 4.70 2.73
CA ILE A 2 12.35 4.57 3.92
C ILE A 2 11.17 3.68 3.55
N GLN A 3 11.05 2.52 4.21
CA GLN A 3 9.86 1.68 4.10
C GLN A 3 8.75 2.32 4.94
N VAL A 4 7.78 2.96 4.30
CA VAL A 4 6.63 3.56 4.99
C VAL A 4 5.50 2.53 5.00
N SER A 5 5.26 1.92 6.16
CA SER A 5 4.03 1.17 6.41
C SER A 5 3.08 2.10 7.16
N LEU A 6 1.98 2.51 6.52
CA LEU A 6 0.94 3.33 7.13
C LEU A 6 0.10 2.45 8.06
N GLU A 7 0.55 2.31 9.30
CA GLU A 7 -0.25 1.75 10.38
C GLU A 7 -0.77 2.90 11.25
N LEU A 8 -2.08 2.92 11.51
CA LEU A 8 -2.66 3.84 12.49
C LEU A 8 -2.14 3.44 13.87
N LEU A 9 -1.21 4.23 14.40
CA LEU A 9 -0.61 4.00 15.70
C LEU A 9 -1.15 5.02 16.69
N TRP A 10 -1.79 4.53 17.76
CA TRP A 10 -2.13 5.36 18.90
C TRP A 10 -0.85 5.75 19.65
N ARG A 11 -0.67 7.06 19.89
CA ARG A 11 0.45 7.63 20.63
C ARG A 11 -0.06 8.56 21.71
N ARG A 12 0.68 8.66 22.82
CA ARG A 12 0.39 9.68 23.85
C ARG A 12 0.68 11.05 23.26
N MET A 13 -0.08 12.07 23.66
CA MET A 13 0.11 13.42 23.13
C MET A 13 1.52 13.97 23.38
N ASN A 14 2.14 13.58 24.50
CA ASN A 14 3.51 13.98 24.84
C ASN A 14 4.59 13.39 23.90
N ASP A 15 4.25 12.34 23.14
CA ASP A 15 5.13 11.75 22.13
C ASP A 15 4.92 12.39 20.74
N VAL A 16 4.01 13.38 20.63
CA VAL A 16 3.70 14.09 19.39
C VAL A 16 4.36 15.45 19.41
N TYR A 17 5.22 15.69 18.42
CA TYR A 17 5.95 16.94 18.27
C TYR A 17 5.41 17.75 17.10
N LEU A 18 5.45 19.08 17.20
CA LEU A 18 5.13 19.96 16.07
C LEU A 18 6.16 19.76 14.96
N LEU A 19 5.70 19.55 13.73
CA LEU A 19 6.56 19.39 12.58
C LEU A 19 7.14 20.75 12.16
N GLU A 20 8.46 20.91 12.25
CA GLU A 20 9.13 22.14 11.82
C GLU A 20 8.89 22.41 10.32
N GLU A 21 8.78 23.68 9.94
CA GLU A 21 8.46 24.11 8.57
C GLU A 21 9.47 23.59 7.52
N ARG A 22 10.75 23.46 7.90
CA ARG A 22 11.80 22.89 7.03
C ARG A 22 11.50 21.44 6.59
N PHE A 23 10.71 20.70 7.36
CA PHE A 23 10.30 19.33 7.03
C PHE A 23 8.99 19.26 6.27
N GLN A 24 8.27 20.38 6.12
CA GLN A 24 6.99 20.47 5.39
C GLN A 24 7.18 20.79 3.90
N GLN A 25 8.43 20.96 3.45
CA GLN A 25 8.75 21.36 2.08
C GLN A 25 8.41 20.29 1.03
N LEU A 26 8.38 19.01 1.44
CA LEU A 26 8.06 17.90 0.54
C LEU A 26 6.58 17.52 0.64
N PRO A 27 5.90 17.24 -0.49
CA PRO A 27 4.55 16.71 -0.46
C PRO A 27 4.53 15.32 0.19
N TRP A 28 3.33 14.82 0.51
CA TRP A 28 3.14 13.46 0.99
C TRP A 28 3.82 12.44 0.06
N GLN A 29 4.73 11.66 0.63
CA GLN A 29 5.51 10.65 -0.10
C GLN A 29 4.77 9.31 -0.23
N ALA A 30 3.64 9.16 0.46
CA ALA A 30 2.77 8.01 0.38
C ALA A 30 1.39 8.47 -0.10
N ILE A 31 0.78 7.68 -0.96
CA ILE A 31 -0.59 7.86 -1.44
C ILE A 31 -1.43 6.63 -1.08
N ILE A 32 -2.73 6.83 -0.93
CA ILE A 32 -3.67 5.73 -0.71
C ILE A 32 -3.92 5.02 -2.04
N CYS A 33 -3.73 3.71 -2.08
CA CYS A 33 -3.97 2.91 -3.28
C CYS A 33 -5.01 1.83 -3.03
N GLY A 34 -6.04 1.78 -3.87
CA GLY A 34 -6.90 0.61 -4.01
C GLY A 34 -6.35 -0.32 -5.09
N LEU A 35 -6.43 -1.62 -4.86
CA LEU A 35 -6.13 -2.60 -5.92
C LEU A 35 -7.26 -2.59 -6.95
N ALA A 36 -6.93 -2.27 -8.19
CA ALA A 36 -7.90 -2.24 -9.29
C ALA A 36 -8.50 -3.64 -9.51
N TYR A 37 -9.70 -3.72 -10.08
CA TYR A 37 -10.39 -4.97 -10.49
C TYR A 37 -10.38 -6.09 -9.42
N THR A 38 -10.33 -5.73 -8.14
CA THR A 38 -10.43 -6.64 -7.02
C THR A 38 -11.42 -6.06 -6.04
N GLY A 39 -12.24 -6.92 -5.45
CA GLY A 39 -13.18 -6.58 -4.39
C GLY A 39 -13.39 -7.79 -3.48
N PRO A 40 -13.98 -7.59 -2.29
CA PRO A 40 -14.40 -8.69 -1.43
C PRO A 40 -15.36 -9.62 -2.20
N VAL A 41 -15.32 -10.91 -1.86
CA VAL A 41 -16.07 -11.98 -2.57
C VAL A 41 -17.59 -11.82 -2.41
N THR A 42 -18.01 -11.15 -1.34
CA THR A 42 -19.40 -10.85 -1.01
C THR A 42 -19.69 -9.36 -1.24
N ASP A 43 -20.97 -8.98 -1.33
CA ASP A 43 -21.44 -7.58 -1.44
C ASP A 43 -21.15 -6.70 -0.20
N ILE A 44 -20.20 -7.12 0.63
CA ILE A 44 -19.76 -6.40 1.82
C ILE A 44 -18.69 -5.38 1.38
N SER A 45 -18.71 -4.17 1.92
CA SER A 45 -17.69 -3.14 1.62
C SER A 45 -16.32 -3.39 2.27
N THR A 46 -16.15 -4.51 2.98
CA THR A 46 -15.01 -4.77 3.86
C THR A 46 -14.33 -6.07 3.47
N TRP A 47 -13.00 -6.04 3.32
CA TRP A 47 -12.19 -7.22 3.03
C TRP A 47 -12.16 -8.21 4.19
N PRO A 48 -12.29 -9.52 3.93
CA PRO A 48 -12.05 -10.55 4.94
C PRO A 48 -10.66 -10.41 5.57
N LYS A 49 -10.54 -10.79 6.84
CA LYS A 49 -9.28 -10.69 7.58
C LYS A 49 -8.19 -11.54 6.93
N GLU A 50 -8.54 -12.74 6.49
CA GLU A 50 -7.66 -13.69 5.84
C GLU A 50 -7.06 -13.11 4.55
N THR A 51 -7.88 -12.41 3.75
CA THR A 51 -7.42 -11.71 2.55
C THR A 51 -6.45 -10.59 2.89
N ASN A 52 -6.75 -9.79 3.92
CA ASN A 52 -5.86 -8.72 4.37
C ASN A 52 -4.52 -9.26 4.90
N ASP A 53 -4.55 -10.33 5.69
CA ASP A 53 -3.35 -10.96 6.25
C ASP A 53 -2.48 -11.57 5.14
N LEU A 54 -3.09 -12.22 4.14
CA LEU A 54 -2.39 -12.74 2.96
C LEU A 54 -1.76 -11.60 2.13
N CYS A 55 -2.51 -10.54 1.85
CA CYS A 55 -1.97 -9.37 1.15
C CYS A 55 -0.78 -8.76 1.92
N ARG A 56 -0.88 -8.67 3.26
CA ARG A 56 0.22 -8.17 4.09
C ARG A 56 1.43 -9.09 4.01
N LEU A 57 1.26 -10.40 4.05
CA LEU A 57 2.35 -11.38 3.92
C LEU A 57 3.07 -11.26 2.58
N LEU A 58 2.31 -11.16 1.48
CA LEU A 58 2.87 -11.09 0.13
C LEU A 58 3.61 -9.77 -0.14
N LEU A 59 3.12 -8.66 0.40
CA LEU A 59 3.63 -7.33 0.06
C LEU A 59 4.64 -6.78 1.06
N LYS A 60 4.57 -7.17 2.33
CA LYS A 60 5.42 -6.58 3.38
C LYS A 60 6.90 -6.86 3.12
N GLY A 61 7.68 -5.78 3.06
CA GLY A 61 9.12 -5.85 2.84
C GLY A 61 9.53 -6.23 1.41
N HIS A 62 8.61 -6.17 0.46
CA HIS A 62 8.89 -6.30 -0.97
C HIS A 62 8.85 -4.94 -1.66
N ARG A 63 9.65 -4.81 -2.73
CA ARG A 63 9.58 -3.67 -3.65
C ARG A 63 8.76 -4.07 -4.86
N GLY A 64 8.22 -3.09 -5.55
CA GLY A 64 7.39 -3.32 -6.71
C GLY A 64 7.05 -2.04 -7.44
N TRP A 65 6.30 -2.21 -8.52
CA TRP A 65 5.77 -1.14 -9.34
C TRP A 65 4.27 -1.02 -9.13
N ILE A 66 3.79 0.22 -9.00
CA ILE A 66 2.37 0.53 -8.99
C ILE A 66 2.05 1.22 -10.31
N LYS A 67 1.22 0.58 -11.14
CA LYS A 67 0.68 1.21 -12.34
C LYS A 67 -0.67 1.81 -12.02
N ILE A 68 -0.75 3.14 -11.98
CA ILE A 68 -2.00 3.86 -11.75
C ILE A 68 -2.94 3.63 -12.94
N VAL A 69 -4.14 3.11 -12.64
CA VAL A 69 -5.21 2.87 -13.61
C VAL A 69 -6.16 4.06 -13.63
N HIS A 70 -6.55 4.57 -12.45
CA HIS A 70 -7.50 5.66 -12.34
C HIS A 70 -7.26 6.48 -11.06
N PRO A 71 -7.12 7.81 -11.12
CA PRO A 71 -7.09 8.65 -9.93
C PRO A 71 -8.50 8.72 -9.30
N LEU A 72 -8.62 8.55 -7.99
CA LEU A 72 -9.92 8.59 -7.30
C LEU A 72 -10.22 9.97 -6.69
N ARG A 73 -9.27 10.48 -5.91
CA ARG A 73 -9.33 11.80 -5.26
C ARG A 73 -7.89 12.27 -5.00
N ARG A 74 -7.74 13.47 -4.42
CA ARG A 74 -6.42 13.95 -3.99
C ARG A 74 -5.75 12.89 -3.11
N GLU A 75 -4.53 12.50 -3.48
CA GLU A 75 -3.70 11.48 -2.79
C GLU A 75 -4.32 10.07 -2.73
N ALA A 76 -5.25 9.74 -3.63
CA ALA A 76 -5.80 8.39 -3.76
C ALA A 76 -5.96 7.92 -5.21
N ALA A 77 -5.59 6.68 -5.49
CA ALA A 77 -5.67 6.09 -6.82
C ALA A 77 -6.04 4.60 -6.81
N LEU A 78 -6.62 4.11 -7.90
CA LEU A 78 -6.68 2.70 -8.22
C LEU A 78 -5.44 2.30 -9.02
N GLY A 79 -4.76 1.24 -8.59
CA GLY A 79 -3.53 0.78 -9.20
C GLY A 79 -3.48 -0.74 -9.40
N LYS A 80 -2.64 -1.17 -10.34
CA LYS A 80 -2.14 -2.55 -10.43
C LYS A 80 -0.78 -2.62 -9.74
N LEU A 81 -0.53 -3.69 -8.99
CA LEU A 81 0.71 -3.90 -8.25
C LEU A 81 1.49 -5.07 -8.84
N GLU A 82 2.73 -4.80 -9.20
CA GLU A 82 3.70 -5.79 -9.67
C GLU A 82 4.83 -5.90 -8.65
N VAL A 83 4.99 -7.08 -8.05
CA VAL A 83 5.94 -7.29 -6.96
C VAL A 83 7.23 -7.87 -7.52
N GLN A 84 8.36 -7.30 -7.11
CA GLN A 84 9.68 -7.83 -7.42
C GLN A 84 10.07 -8.86 -6.35
N PRO A 85 10.31 -10.13 -6.72
CA PRO A 85 10.77 -11.17 -5.82
C PRO A 85 12.23 -10.92 -5.40
N LYS A 86 12.54 -11.24 -4.15
CA LYS A 86 13.87 -11.02 -3.55
C LYS A 86 14.98 -11.86 -4.19
N ASN A 87 14.63 -13.00 -4.80
CA ASN A 87 15.58 -14.03 -5.24
C ASN A 87 15.80 -14.07 -6.76
N SER A 88 15.11 -13.23 -7.53
CA SER A 88 15.32 -13.13 -8.97
C SER A 88 15.03 -11.70 -9.42
N PRO A 89 16.06 -10.87 -9.68
CA PRO A 89 15.86 -9.48 -10.10
C PRO A 89 15.16 -9.36 -11.46
N ASN A 90 15.03 -10.47 -12.21
CA ASN A 90 14.45 -10.50 -13.56
C ASN A 90 13.04 -11.10 -13.64
N SER A 91 12.49 -11.68 -12.56
CA SER A 91 11.08 -12.07 -12.55
C SER A 91 10.24 -11.02 -11.84
N THR A 92 9.06 -10.71 -12.37
CA THR A 92 8.04 -9.89 -11.70
C THR A 92 6.75 -10.69 -11.78
N TYR A 93 5.95 -10.65 -10.72
CA TYR A 93 4.64 -11.30 -10.72
C TYR A 93 3.56 -10.29 -10.38
N ASN A 94 2.40 -10.45 -11.01
CA ASN A 94 1.24 -9.65 -10.69
C ASN A 94 0.67 -10.14 -9.35
N ALA A 95 0.41 -9.24 -8.41
CA ALA A 95 -0.15 -9.63 -7.11
C ALA A 95 -1.50 -10.38 -7.26
N ARG A 96 -2.24 -10.13 -8.35
CA ARG A 96 -3.49 -10.89 -8.65
C ARG A 96 -3.29 -12.38 -8.87
N ASP A 97 -2.15 -12.81 -9.39
CA ASP A 97 -1.97 -14.19 -9.83
C ASP A 97 -1.80 -15.16 -8.65
N THR A 98 -1.69 -14.62 -7.42
CA THR A 98 -1.54 -15.40 -6.19
C THR A 98 -2.87 -15.77 -5.51
N SER A 99 -4.01 -15.27 -5.99
CA SER A 99 -5.35 -15.59 -5.45
C SER A 99 -6.10 -16.56 -6.36
N ARG A 100 -5.61 -17.79 -6.49
CA ARG A 100 -6.32 -18.92 -7.10
C ARG A 100 -6.60 -19.99 -6.06
#